data_AF-A0A844QJI1-F1
#
_entry.id   AF-A0A844QJI1-F1
#
_cell.length_a   1.000
_cell.length_b   1.000
_cell.length_c   1.000
_cell.angle_alpha   90.00
_cell.angle_beta   90.00
_cell.angle_gamma   90.00
#
_symmetry.space_group_name_H-M   'P 1'
#
loop_
_entity.id
_entity.type
_entity.pdbx_description
1 polymer ?
#
loop_
_entity_poly.entity_id
_entity_poly.type
_entity_poly.pdbx_seq_one_letter_code
_entity_poly.pdbx_strand_id
1 'polypeptide(L)'
;MPAFHQLSRIAVGTAAAAFAAVMFNATPVWAQSSFVGDVNDPVTGWHCVTPFCDTIRMPRTDCMCQKLNPTEKSLSRLRLKCVPPRRDPQNACTLPRGFGG
;
A
#
# COMPACT_ATOMS: atom_id res chain seq x y z
N MET A 1 43.18 17.27 -69.00
CA MET A 1 42.08 16.33 -69.29
C MET A 1 41.98 15.37 -68.11
N PRO A 2 40.99 15.50 -67.19
CA PRO A 2 40.88 14.56 -66.08
C PRO A 2 40.18 13.27 -66.53
N ALA A 3 40.85 12.14 -66.35
CA ALA A 3 40.30 10.81 -66.55
C ALA A 3 39.61 10.35 -65.26
N PHE A 4 38.30 10.09 -65.36
CA PHE A 4 37.49 9.51 -64.29
C PHE A 4 37.70 7.99 -64.27
N HIS A 5 38.33 7.46 -63.23
CA HIS A 5 38.35 6.02 -62.95
C HIS A 5 37.31 5.66 -61.89
N GLN A 6 36.24 5.05 -62.38
CA GLN A 6 35.58 3.85 -61.89
C GLN A 6 35.77 3.42 -60.43
N LEU A 7 34.62 3.39 -59.74
CA LEU A 7 33.97 2.21 -59.16
C LEU A 7 34.72 1.30 -58.18
N SER A 8 33.95 0.97 -57.13
CA SER A 8 34.04 -0.23 -56.30
C SER A 8 34.97 -0.14 -55.09
N ARG A 9 34.33 0.07 -53.93
CA ARG A 9 34.32 -0.90 -52.84
C ARG A 9 33.17 -0.58 -51.88
N ILE A 10 32.01 -1.13 -52.24
CA ILE A 10 30.94 -1.45 -51.28
C ILE A 10 31.56 -2.41 -50.27
N ALA A 11 31.56 -2.05 -48.98
CA ALA A 11 31.43 -2.95 -47.83
C ALA A 11 31.97 -2.27 -46.57
N VAL A 12 31.12 -1.57 -45.82
CA VAL A 12 31.25 -1.53 -44.36
C VAL A 12 29.85 -1.47 -43.73
N GLY A 13 29.31 -2.65 -43.44
CA GLY A 13 28.55 -2.96 -42.23
C GLY A 13 27.32 -2.13 -41.86
N THR A 14 26.18 -2.36 -42.50
CA THR A 14 24.87 -2.14 -41.85
C THR A 14 24.48 -3.39 -41.06
N ALA A 15 25.07 -3.55 -39.88
CA ALA A 15 24.71 -4.59 -38.92
C ALA A 15 24.38 -3.95 -37.57
N ALA A 16 23.19 -3.36 -37.45
CA ALA A 16 22.59 -3.00 -36.16
C ALA A 16 21.09 -2.70 -36.33
N ALA A 17 20.32 -3.67 -36.82
CA ALA A 17 18.86 -3.61 -36.83
C ALA A 17 18.31 -4.87 -36.15
N ALA A 18 18.41 -4.94 -34.81
CA ALA A 18 17.60 -5.85 -33.97
C ALA A 18 17.92 -5.67 -32.48
N PHE A 19 17.57 -4.53 -31.85
CA PHE A 19 17.35 -4.48 -30.39
C PHE A 19 16.33 -3.38 -30.03
N ALA A 20 15.26 -3.28 -30.84
CA ALA A 20 14.07 -2.56 -30.44
C ALA A 20 13.14 -3.52 -29.71
N ALA A 21 12.56 -3.03 -28.61
CA ALA A 21 11.54 -3.66 -27.79
C ALA A 21 12.04 -4.84 -26.92
N VAL A 22 12.23 -4.55 -25.63
CA VAL A 22 11.51 -5.18 -24.51
C VAL A 22 12.26 -4.74 -23.25
N MET A 23 11.89 -3.57 -22.72
CA MET A 23 12.10 -3.28 -21.30
C MET A 23 10.71 -3.06 -20.72
N PHE A 24 10.12 -4.21 -20.42
CA PHE A 24 9.11 -4.51 -19.41
C PHE A 24 8.54 -3.30 -18.67
N ASN A 25 7.25 -3.07 -18.92
CA ASN A 25 6.36 -2.32 -18.05
C ASN A 25 6.47 -2.86 -16.61
N ALA A 26 7.24 -2.18 -15.78
CA ALA A 26 7.18 -2.37 -14.34
C ALA A 26 5.85 -1.77 -13.84
N THR A 27 4.77 -2.52 -13.97
CA THR A 27 3.53 -2.19 -13.26
C THR A 27 3.84 -2.29 -11.77
N PRO A 28 3.53 -1.27 -10.95
CA PRO A 28 3.63 -1.42 -9.50
C PRO A 28 2.67 -2.53 -9.10
N VAL A 29 3.21 -3.69 -8.72
CA VAL A 29 2.46 -4.72 -8.01
C VAL A 29 2.14 -4.11 -6.66
N TRP A 30 0.91 -3.63 -6.51
CA TRP A 30 0.35 -3.29 -5.22
C TRP A 30 0.36 -4.58 -4.42
N ALA A 31 1.30 -4.70 -3.48
CA ALA A 31 1.26 -5.76 -2.48
C ALA A 31 -0.02 -5.53 -1.64
N GLN A 32 -1.12 -6.14 -2.06
CA GLN A 32 -2.31 -6.25 -1.26
C GLN A 32 -1.90 -7.11 -0.08
N SER A 33 -1.66 -6.48 1.07
CA SER A 33 -1.53 -7.18 2.34
C SER A 33 -2.78 -8.04 2.50
N SER A 34 -2.66 -9.34 2.22
CA SER A 34 -3.78 -10.27 2.29
C SER A 34 -4.29 -10.32 3.73
N PHE A 35 -5.39 -9.62 4.00
CA PHE A 35 -6.09 -9.73 5.28
C PHE A 35 -6.65 -11.14 5.39
N VAL A 36 -6.38 -11.80 6.51
CA VAL A 36 -7.01 -13.08 6.85
C VAL A 36 -8.32 -12.74 7.55
N GLY A 37 -9.28 -12.15 6.81
CA GLY A 37 -10.55 -11.67 7.36
C GLY A 37 -11.16 -10.50 6.59
N ASP A 38 -12.21 -9.90 7.17
CA ASP A 38 -12.79 -8.66 6.67
C ASP A 38 -11.78 -7.50 6.86
N VAL A 39 -11.78 -6.56 5.93
CA VAL A 39 -10.97 -5.34 5.99
C VAL A 39 -11.45 -4.43 7.12
N ASN A 40 -12.70 -4.60 7.55
CA ASN A 40 -13.28 -3.89 8.68
C ASN A 40 -13.52 -4.82 9.87
N ASP A 41 -13.37 -4.27 11.05
CA ASP A 41 -13.65 -4.99 12.28
C ASP A 41 -15.16 -5.21 12.43
N PRO A 42 -15.64 -6.44 12.63
CA PRO A 42 -17.08 -6.73 12.73
C PRO A 42 -17.78 -6.09 13.92
N VAL A 43 -17.03 -5.68 14.96
CA VAL A 43 -17.62 -5.11 16.18
C VAL A 43 -17.73 -3.58 16.09
N THR A 44 -16.66 -2.92 15.69
CA THR A 44 -16.58 -1.45 15.60
C THR A 44 -16.96 -0.89 14.24
N GLY A 45 -16.85 -1.71 13.19
CA GLY A 45 -16.94 -1.29 11.79
C GLY A 45 -15.71 -0.49 11.31
N TRP A 46 -14.61 -0.47 12.07
CA TRP A 46 -13.42 0.32 11.74
C TRP A 46 -12.41 -0.48 10.93
N HIS A 47 -11.59 0.21 10.13
CA HIS A 47 -10.62 -0.43 9.26
C HIS A 47 -9.55 -1.16 10.07
N CYS A 48 -9.35 -2.44 9.76
CA CYS A 48 -8.32 -3.26 10.37
C CYS A 48 -6.95 -2.88 9.82
N VAL A 49 -5.95 -2.76 10.69
CA VAL A 49 -4.57 -2.42 10.31
C VAL A 49 -3.72 -3.68 10.26
N THR A 50 -4.01 -4.65 11.13
CA THR A 50 -3.36 -5.95 11.17
C THR A 50 -4.27 -7.04 10.59
N PRO A 51 -3.75 -8.10 9.94
CA PRO A 51 -4.56 -9.16 9.34
C PRO A 51 -5.59 -9.81 10.26
N PHE A 52 -5.36 -9.81 11.58
CA PHE A 52 -6.26 -10.36 12.60
C PHE A 52 -7.19 -9.32 13.25
N CYS A 53 -7.20 -8.07 12.76
CA CYS A 53 -8.04 -6.99 13.29
C CYS A 53 -7.85 -6.67 14.79
N ASP A 54 -6.70 -6.99 15.38
CA ASP A 54 -6.36 -6.62 16.77
C ASP A 54 -6.04 -5.12 16.90
N THR A 55 -5.52 -4.54 15.83
CA THR A 55 -5.29 -3.09 15.71
C THR A 55 -6.18 -2.54 14.62
N ILE A 56 -6.93 -1.49 14.94
CA ILE A 56 -7.91 -0.85 14.06
C ILE A 56 -7.61 0.66 13.97
N ARG A 57 -7.92 1.27 12.83
CA ARG A 57 -7.78 2.72 12.62
C ARG A 57 -9.10 3.41 12.91
N MET A 58 -9.09 4.33 13.87
CA MET A 58 -10.26 5.13 14.20
C MET A 58 -10.65 6.01 13.00
N PRO A 59 -11.93 6.07 12.61
CA PRO A 59 -12.37 6.92 11.53
C PRO A 59 -12.13 8.40 11.88
N ARG A 60 -11.77 9.19 10.86
CA ARG A 60 -11.61 10.67 10.91
C ARG A 60 -10.38 11.22 11.65
N THR A 61 -9.73 10.47 12.55
CA THR A 61 -8.61 11.00 13.36
C THR A 61 -7.29 10.27 13.16
N ASP A 62 -7.25 9.23 12.33
CA ASP A 62 -6.08 8.39 12.06
C ASP A 62 -5.43 7.74 13.29
N CYS A 63 -6.13 7.78 14.43
CA CYS A 63 -5.71 7.13 15.66
C CYS A 63 -5.67 5.61 15.47
N MET A 64 -4.60 5.01 15.99
CA MET A 64 -4.46 3.55 16.01
C MET A 64 -4.99 3.05 17.35
N CYS A 65 -5.97 2.17 17.31
CA CYS A 65 -6.60 1.60 18.50
C CYS A 65 -6.33 0.11 18.55
N GLN A 66 -5.77 -0.34 19.67
CA GLN A 66 -5.58 -1.76 19.95
C GLN A 66 -6.75 -2.30 20.78
N LYS A 67 -7.30 -3.43 20.38
CA LYS A 67 -8.29 -4.16 21.17
C LYS A 67 -7.61 -4.87 22.34
N LEU A 68 -8.08 -4.58 23.55
CA LEU A 68 -7.60 -5.25 24.76
C LEU A 68 -8.31 -6.60 25.00
N ASN A 69 -9.50 -6.76 24.43
CA ASN A 69 -10.30 -7.99 24.45
C ASN A 69 -10.79 -8.35 23.04
N PRO A 70 -9.90 -8.85 22.15
CA PRO A 70 -10.21 -9.05 20.73
C PRO A 70 -11.34 -10.06 20.45
N THR A 71 -11.67 -10.93 21.42
CA THR A 71 -12.75 -11.92 21.31
C THR A 71 -14.14 -11.37 21.65
N GLU A 72 -14.24 -10.16 22.22
CA GLU A 72 -15.51 -9.53 22.57
C GLU A 72 -16.30 -9.18 21.30
N LYS A 73 -17.59 -9.49 21.30
CA LYS A 73 -18.48 -9.27 20.14
C LYS A 73 -19.42 -8.09 20.34
N SER A 74 -19.50 -7.56 21.56
CA SER A 74 -20.34 -6.43 21.92
C SER A 74 -19.53 -5.13 22.00
N LEU A 75 -19.93 -4.12 21.23
CA LEU A 75 -19.28 -2.81 21.19
C LEU A 75 -19.21 -2.15 22.58
N SER A 76 -20.27 -2.28 23.38
CA SER A 76 -20.36 -1.72 24.74
C SER A 76 -19.39 -2.34 25.74
N ARG A 77 -18.90 -3.57 25.48
CA ARG A 77 -17.92 -4.27 26.32
C ARG A 77 -16.53 -4.29 25.70
N LEU A 78 -16.41 -3.84 24.46
CA LEU A 78 -15.14 -3.77 23.76
C LEU A 78 -14.25 -2.70 24.40
N ARG A 79 -13.05 -3.11 24.76
CA ARG A 79 -12.03 -2.25 25.37
C ARG A 79 -10.96 -1.93 24.34
N LEU A 80 -10.78 -0.63 24.12
CA LEU A 80 -9.85 -0.10 23.15
C LEU A 80 -8.80 0.76 23.85
N LYS A 81 -7.55 0.61 23.45
CA LYS A 81 -6.46 1.51 23.81
C LYS A 81 -5.99 2.23 22.56
N CYS A 82 -6.29 3.52 22.45
CA CYS A 82 -5.96 4.34 21.28
C CYS A 82 -4.73 5.20 21.51
N VAL A 83 -3.90 5.31 20.47
CA VAL A 83 -2.72 6.16 20.43
C VAL A 83 -2.72 7.00 19.15
N PRO A 84 -2.23 8.25 19.21
CA PRO A 84 -2.13 9.08 18.02
C PRO A 84 -1.06 8.51 17.06
N PRO A 85 -1.26 8.64 15.74
CA PRO A 85 -0.34 8.08 14.74
C PRO A 85 1.03 8.78 14.73
N ARG A 86 1.10 9.99 15.27
CA ARG A 86 2.34 10.73 15.54
C ARG A 86 2.38 11.10 17.02
N ARG A 87 3.57 11.32 17.56
CA ARG A 87 3.81 11.89 18.91
C ARG A 87 3.35 13.35 19.01
N ASP A 88 2.22 13.70 18.39
CA ASP A 88 1.59 15.00 18.53
C ASP A 88 0.54 14.90 19.64
N PRO A 89 0.81 15.47 20.82
CA PRO A 89 -0.12 15.45 21.95
C PRO A 89 -1.39 16.26 21.69
N GLN A 90 -1.47 17.05 20.61
CA GLN A 90 -2.67 17.85 20.30
C GLN A 90 -3.78 17.02 19.65
N ASN A 91 -3.47 15.88 19.03
CA ASN A 91 -4.46 14.95 18.50
C ASN A 91 -4.86 13.93 19.57
N ALA A 92 -5.67 14.37 20.54
CA ALA A 92 -6.26 13.46 21.51
C ALA A 92 -7.16 12.45 20.78
N CYS A 93 -6.85 11.15 20.90
CA CYS A 93 -7.66 10.07 20.36
C CYS A 93 -8.89 9.84 21.25
N THR A 94 -9.88 10.71 21.14
CA THR A 94 -11.14 10.59 21.87
C THR A 94 -12.02 9.53 21.23
N LEU A 95 -12.30 8.46 21.97
CA LEU A 95 -13.22 7.42 21.53
C LEU A 95 -14.66 7.98 21.37
N PRO A 96 -15.39 7.55 20.33
CA PRO A 96 -16.81 7.89 20.21
C PRO A 96 -17.64 7.36 21.37
N ARG A 97 -18.84 7.92 21.56
CA ARG A 97 -19.78 7.43 22.58
C ARG A 97 -20.20 5.99 22.25
N GLY A 98 -20.26 5.13 23.27
CA GLY A 98 -20.64 3.71 23.15
C GLY A 98 -19.46 2.75 23.27
N PHE A 99 -18.23 3.25 23.17
CA PHE A 99 -17.01 2.49 23.45
C PHE A 99 -16.61 2.66 24.91
N GLY A 100 -16.36 1.55 25.60
CA GLY A 100 -15.83 1.55 26.96
C GLY A 100 -16.80 1.06 28.03
N GLY A 101 -16.29 0.10 28.80
CA GLY A 101 -16.79 -0.32 30.11
C GLY A 101 -15.63 -0.42 31.09
#